data_AF-A0A2A5MA87-F1
#
_entry.id   AF-A0A2A5MA87-F1
#
_cell.length_a   1.000
_cell.length_b   1.000
_cell.length_c   1.000
_cell.angle_alpha   90.00
_cell.angle_beta   90.00
_cell.angle_gamma   90.00
#
_symmetry.space_group_name_H-M   'P 1'
#
loop_
_entity.id
_entity.type
_entity.pdbx_description
1 polymer ?
#
loop_
_entity_poly.entity_id
_entity_poly.type
_entity_poly.pdbx_seq_one_letter_code
_entity_poly.pdbx_strand_id
1 'polypeptide(L)'
;KKIESAQMKLIALVILIHPLLILVLSALAVVFAKDSISNPSFHGLAQILYEFSSSAANNGSGLEGLKDDNLFWNLSTAFAMFCGRYLVLIAQLAIAGSLLAKNTQENTANSLKTDNLTFMFVLVCIIYIFAALTFFPVLTLSSIAEYLSLWH
;
A
#
# COMPACT_ATOMS: atom_id res chain seq x y z
N LYS A 1 10.73 23.98 0.56
CA LYS A 1 11.79 23.59 1.53
C LYS A 1 12.60 22.46 0.91
N LYS A 2 13.92 22.41 1.12
CA LYS A 2 14.80 21.41 0.48
C LYS A 2 14.67 20.04 1.14
N ILE A 3 14.36 19.02 0.34
CA ILE A 3 14.35 17.61 0.76
C ILE A 3 15.77 17.06 0.62
N GLU A 4 16.29 16.45 1.68
CA GLU A 4 17.64 15.86 1.73
C GLU A 4 17.55 14.36 2.06
N SER A 5 18.69 13.69 2.11
CA SER A 5 18.80 12.25 2.33
C SER A 5 18.06 11.74 3.58
N ALA A 6 18.08 12.52 4.67
CA ALA A 6 17.39 12.16 5.90
C ALA A 6 15.86 12.06 5.70
N GLN A 7 15.25 13.04 5.03
CA GLN A 7 13.81 13.00 4.74
C GLN A 7 13.50 11.93 3.69
N MET A 8 14.35 11.76 2.67
CA MET A 8 14.14 10.74 1.64
C MET A 8 14.11 9.32 2.20
N LYS A 9 14.94 9.00 3.20
CA LYS A 9 14.90 7.69 3.88
C LYS A 9 13.55 7.44 4.55
N LEU A 10 13.01 8.43 5.25
CA LEU A 10 11.70 8.32 5.91
C LEU A 10 10.56 8.25 4.88
N ILE A 11 10.62 9.03 3.80
CA ILE A 11 9.63 9.00 2.71
C ILE A 11 9.63 7.61 2.05
N ALA A 12 10.81 7.06 1.74
CA ALA A 12 10.94 5.72 1.18
C ALA A 12 10.36 4.66 2.12
N LEU A 13 10.62 4.76 3.43
CA LEU A 13 10.03 3.87 4.43
C LEU A 13 8.50 3.96 4.42
N VAL A 14 7.93 5.16 4.46
CA VAL A 14 6.47 5.39 4.43
C VAL A 14 5.81 4.76 3.21
N ILE A 15 6.43 4.92 2.04
CA ILE A 15 5.93 4.37 0.78
C ILE A 15 5.97 2.82 0.80
N LEU A 16 6.95 2.22 1.47
CA LEU A 16 7.15 0.77 1.50
C LEU A 16 6.34 0.04 2.57
N ILE A 17 5.93 0.70 3.66
CA ILE A 17 5.21 0.04 4.77
C ILE A 17 3.96 -0.68 4.30
N HIS A 18 3.08 0.00 3.55
CA HIS A 18 1.81 -0.60 3.10
C HIS A 18 2.05 -1.80 2.16
N PRO A 19 2.84 -1.69 1.07
CA PRO A 19 3.21 -2.84 0.25
C PRO A 19 3.76 -4.04 1.01
N LEU A 20 4.65 -3.81 1.97
CA LEU A 20 5.27 -4.89 2.74
C LEU A 20 4.25 -5.60 3.63
N LEU A 21 3.40 -4.85 4.33
CA LEU A 21 2.34 -5.42 5.16
C LEU A 21 1.38 -6.25 4.29
N ILE A 22 0.93 -5.70 3.17
CA ILE A 22 -0.02 -6.37 2.27
C ILE A 22 0.57 -7.66 1.73
N LEU A 23 1.76 -7.62 1.11
CA LEU A 23 2.34 -8.76 0.42
C LEU A 23 2.81 -9.85 1.39
N VAL A 24 3.45 -9.48 2.50
CA VAL A 24 3.96 -10.45 3.48
C VAL A 24 2.81 -11.15 4.21
N LEU A 25 1.81 -10.40 4.69
CA LEU A 25 0.68 -11.00 5.40
C LEU A 25 -0.20 -11.83 4.46
N SER A 26 -0.40 -11.38 3.22
CA SER A 26 -1.09 -12.19 2.20
C SER A 26 -0.36 -13.51 1.95
N ALA A 27 0.98 -13.49 1.84
CA ALA A 27 1.77 -14.71 1.69
C ALA A 27 1.62 -15.65 2.90
N LEU A 28 1.61 -15.11 4.14
CA LEU A 28 1.36 -15.91 5.34
C LEU A 28 -0.06 -16.51 5.35
N ALA A 29 -1.08 -15.75 4.98
CA ALA A 29 -2.45 -16.24 4.93
C ALA A 29 -2.66 -17.35 3.90
N VAL A 30 -2.00 -17.24 2.74
CA VAL A 30 -1.98 -18.30 1.72
C VAL A 30 -1.38 -19.59 2.30
N VAL A 31 -0.47 -19.55 3.26
CA VAL A 31 0.12 -20.76 3.86
C VAL A 31 -0.70 -21.28 5.05
N PHE A 32 -1.13 -20.38 5.94
CA PHE A 32 -1.64 -20.75 7.27
C PHE A 32 -3.16 -20.60 7.43
N ALA A 33 -3.86 -19.95 6.50
CA ALA A 33 -5.27 -19.60 6.64
C ALA A 33 -6.13 -19.97 5.42
N LYS A 34 -5.72 -20.97 4.65
CA LYS A 34 -6.45 -21.43 3.45
C LYS A 34 -7.89 -21.83 3.74
N ASP A 35 -8.15 -22.41 4.92
CA ASP A 35 -9.48 -22.87 5.31
C ASP A 35 -10.49 -21.72 5.53
N SER A 36 -10.01 -20.48 5.64
CA SER A 36 -10.86 -19.29 5.74
C SER A 36 -11.38 -18.81 4.40
N ILE A 37 -10.76 -19.24 3.29
CA ILE A 37 -11.13 -18.83 1.94
C ILE A 37 -12.47 -19.48 1.56
N SER A 38 -13.48 -18.66 1.25
CA SER A 38 -14.80 -19.16 0.84
C SER A 38 -14.92 -19.37 -0.67
N ASN A 39 -14.20 -18.57 -1.45
CA ASN A 39 -14.27 -18.62 -2.92
C ASN A 39 -13.08 -19.39 -3.48
N PRO A 40 -13.30 -20.41 -4.32
CA PRO A 40 -12.22 -21.20 -4.88
C PRO A 40 -11.40 -20.41 -5.92
N SER A 41 -10.26 -20.97 -6.30
CA SER A 41 -9.43 -20.47 -7.41
C SER A 41 -8.95 -19.02 -7.19
N PHE A 42 -8.87 -18.23 -8.26
CA PHE A 42 -8.29 -16.88 -8.29
C PHE A 42 -8.98 -15.88 -7.35
N HIS A 43 -10.30 -16.00 -7.18
CA HIS A 43 -11.06 -15.10 -6.30
C HIS A 43 -10.67 -15.27 -4.83
N GLY A 44 -10.29 -16.48 -4.41
CA GLY A 44 -9.81 -16.72 -3.06
C GLY A 44 -8.54 -15.95 -2.72
N LEU A 45 -7.61 -15.83 -3.67
CA LEU A 45 -6.43 -14.98 -3.50
C LEU A 45 -6.80 -13.49 -3.50
N ALA A 46 -7.81 -13.09 -4.27
CA ALA A 46 -8.33 -11.72 -4.25
C ALA A 46 -8.92 -11.37 -2.88
N GLN A 47 -9.66 -12.28 -2.22
CA GLN A 47 -10.18 -12.08 -0.86
C GLN A 47 -9.05 -11.79 0.14
N ILE A 48 -8.00 -12.61 0.14
CA ILE A 48 -6.83 -12.42 1.01
C ILE A 48 -6.15 -11.07 0.74
N LEU A 49 -5.87 -10.80 -0.53
CA LEU A 49 -5.14 -9.59 -0.93
C LEU A 49 -5.93 -8.33 -0.58
N TYR A 50 -7.25 -8.37 -0.78
CA TYR A 50 -8.14 -7.25 -0.48
C TYR A 50 -8.24 -7.00 1.02
N GLU A 51 -8.35 -8.05 1.83
CA GLU A 51 -8.43 -7.93 3.29
C GLU A 51 -7.21 -7.23 3.87
N PHE A 52 -6.00 -7.65 3.48
CA PHE A 52 -4.78 -6.98 3.93
C PHE A 52 -4.56 -5.62 3.29
N SER A 53 -5.01 -5.39 2.05
CA SER A 53 -4.99 -4.07 1.43
C SER A 53 -5.84 -3.07 2.19
N SER A 54 -7.07 -3.47 2.52
CA SER A 54 -8.02 -2.68 3.29
C SER A 54 -7.50 -2.41 4.71
N SER A 55 -7.04 -3.47 5.39
CA SER A 55 -6.49 -3.39 6.74
C SER A 55 -5.24 -2.49 6.81
N ALA A 56 -4.23 -2.72 5.96
CA ALA A 56 -3.02 -1.91 5.97
C ALA A 56 -3.31 -0.44 5.65
N ALA A 57 -4.23 -0.17 4.70
CA ALA A 57 -4.64 1.18 4.34
C ALA A 57 -5.63 1.82 5.33
N ASN A 58 -6.09 1.07 6.34
CA ASN A 58 -7.12 1.48 7.30
C ASN A 58 -8.42 1.93 6.60
N ASN A 59 -8.83 1.23 5.54
CA ASN A 59 -10.05 1.50 4.79
C ASN A 59 -11.29 0.93 5.50
N GLY A 60 -11.24 -0.36 5.85
CA GLY A 60 -12.33 -1.06 6.54
C GLY A 60 -13.36 -1.72 5.61
N SER A 61 -13.15 -1.72 4.30
CA SER A 61 -13.92 -2.53 3.36
C SER A 61 -13.47 -4.00 3.37
N GLY A 62 -14.39 -4.92 3.07
CA GLY A 62 -14.10 -6.35 2.94
C GLY A 62 -14.58 -6.90 1.59
N LEU A 63 -13.87 -7.91 1.07
CA LEU A 63 -14.43 -8.82 0.08
C LEU A 63 -15.10 -9.97 0.83
N GLU A 64 -16.34 -9.70 1.23
CA GLU A 64 -17.15 -10.54 2.10
C GLU A 64 -17.15 -12.03 1.70
N GLY A 65 -17.37 -12.88 2.69
CA GLY A 65 -17.31 -14.33 2.58
C GLY A 65 -16.01 -14.94 3.09
N LEU A 66 -14.91 -14.17 3.14
CA LEU A 66 -13.72 -14.58 3.88
C LEU A 66 -14.10 -14.83 5.35
N LYS A 67 -13.76 -16.02 5.88
CA LYS A 67 -14.07 -16.38 7.27
C LYS A 67 -12.98 -15.83 8.20
N ASP A 68 -12.94 -14.52 8.31
CA ASP A 68 -11.91 -13.74 9.01
C ASP A 68 -12.18 -13.53 10.51
N ASP A 69 -13.32 -13.98 11.04
CA ASP A 69 -13.55 -14.06 12.48
C ASP A 69 -12.84 -15.27 13.11
N ASN A 70 -11.50 -15.26 13.05
CA ASN A 70 -10.67 -16.22 13.77
C ASN A 70 -9.35 -15.60 14.20
N LEU A 71 -8.62 -16.32 15.06
CA LEU A 71 -7.42 -15.80 15.72
C LEU A 71 -6.34 -15.32 14.72
N PHE A 72 -6.14 -16.03 13.62
CA PHE A 72 -5.12 -15.68 12.63
C PHE A 72 -5.45 -14.33 11.98
N TRP A 73 -6.67 -14.18 11.47
CA TRP A 73 -7.09 -12.96 10.78
C TRP A 73 -7.18 -11.80 11.75
N ASN A 74 -7.86 -11.94 12.89
CA ASN A 74 -7.98 -10.89 13.90
C ASN A 74 -6.62 -10.33 14.34
N LEU A 75 -5.61 -11.19 14.58
CA LEU A 75 -4.28 -10.72 14.98
C LEU A 75 -3.48 -10.11 13.82
N SER A 76 -3.53 -10.73 12.64
CA SER A 76 -2.74 -10.26 11.49
C SER A 76 -3.30 -8.96 10.89
N THR A 77 -4.62 -8.79 10.84
CA THR A 77 -5.26 -7.53 10.40
C THR A 77 -5.12 -6.44 11.44
N ALA A 78 -5.23 -6.76 12.74
CA ALA A 78 -4.92 -5.80 13.81
C ALA A 78 -3.46 -5.30 13.72
N PHE A 79 -2.52 -6.21 13.46
CA PHE A 79 -1.12 -5.85 13.22
C PHE A 79 -0.96 -4.98 11.96
N ALA A 80 -1.61 -5.35 10.85
CA ALA A 80 -1.59 -4.57 9.61
C ALA A 80 -2.11 -3.14 9.81
N MET A 81 -3.27 -2.99 10.46
CA MET A 81 -3.86 -1.70 10.78
C MET A 81 -2.96 -0.88 11.70
N PHE A 82 -2.46 -1.48 12.79
CA PHE A 82 -1.60 -0.78 13.74
C PHE A 82 -0.33 -0.25 13.06
N CYS A 83 0.37 -1.09 12.31
CA CYS A 83 1.59 -0.70 11.61
C CYS A 83 1.32 0.27 10.46
N GLY A 84 0.29 0.01 9.65
CA GLY A 84 -0.12 0.86 8.53
C GLY A 84 -0.56 2.26 8.97
N ARG A 85 -1.13 2.38 10.17
CA ARG A 85 -1.52 3.66 10.76
C ARG A 85 -0.38 4.37 11.48
N TYR A 86 0.15 3.75 12.54
CA TYR A 86 0.97 4.48 13.52
C TYR A 86 2.43 4.60 13.07
N LEU A 87 3.03 3.58 12.44
CA LEU A 87 4.41 3.71 11.94
C LEU A 87 4.49 4.75 10.83
N VAL A 88 3.50 4.78 9.94
CA VAL A 88 3.38 5.78 8.87
C VAL A 88 3.20 7.17 9.45
N LEU A 89 2.31 7.34 10.43
CA LEU A 89 2.07 8.62 11.09
C LEU A 89 3.33 9.14 11.81
N ILE A 90 4.03 8.28 12.56
CA ILE A 90 5.27 8.64 13.25
C ILE A 90 6.33 9.11 12.25
N ALA A 91 6.53 8.37 11.16
CA ALA A 91 7.50 8.74 10.12
C ALA A 91 7.11 10.06 9.41
N GLN A 92 5.83 10.27 9.13
CA GLN A 92 5.32 11.52 8.54
C GLN A 92 5.52 12.73 9.48
N LEU A 93 5.27 12.56 10.79
CA LEU A 93 5.54 13.60 11.79
C LEU A 93 7.04 13.91 11.88
N ALA A 94 7.91 12.89 11.81
CA ALA A 94 9.35 13.10 11.79
C ALA A 94 9.80 13.89 10.53
N ILE A 95 9.22 13.59 9.36
CA ILE A 95 9.45 14.36 8.13
C ILE A 95 8.98 15.82 8.32
N ALA A 96 7.77 16.03 8.85
CA ALA A 96 7.23 17.35 9.08
C ALA A 96 8.10 18.17 10.05
N GLY A 97 8.48 17.60 11.19
CA GLY A 97 9.39 18.23 12.16
C GLY A 97 10.75 18.58 11.54
N SER A 98 11.31 17.68 10.74
CA SER A 98 12.57 17.92 10.04
C SER A 98 12.47 19.03 8.99
N LEU A 99 11.33 19.16 8.30
CA LEU A 99 11.07 20.26 7.38
C LEU A 99 10.82 21.58 8.12
N LEU A 100 10.16 21.57 9.28
CA LEU A 100 9.93 22.79 10.08
C LEU A 100 11.24 23.48 10.44
N ALA A 101 12.28 22.71 10.79
CA ALA A 101 13.61 23.23 11.10
C ALA A 101 14.38 23.85 9.91
N LYS A 102 13.86 23.75 8.67
CA LYS A 102 14.53 24.24 7.45
C LYS A 102 13.95 25.56 6.96
N ASN A 103 14.82 26.43 6.44
CA ASN A 103 14.38 27.64 5.74
C ASN A 103 13.73 27.31 4.38
N THR A 104 12.76 28.13 4.00
CA THR A 104 12.21 28.11 2.63
C THR A 104 13.23 28.77 1.71
N GLN A 105 13.50 28.14 0.57
CA GLN A 105 14.40 28.69 -0.45
C GLN A 105 13.55 29.43 -1.50
N GLU A 106 14.11 30.51 -2.04
CA GLU A 106 13.48 31.24 -3.13
C GLU A 106 13.48 30.42 -4.43
N ASN A 107 12.45 30.63 -5.25
CA ASN A 107 12.36 29.97 -6.54
C ASN A 107 13.36 30.59 -7.52
N THR A 108 14.18 29.73 -8.12
CA THR A 108 15.14 30.10 -9.17
C THR A 108 14.65 29.60 -10.55
N ALA A 109 15.32 30.02 -11.63
CA ALA A 109 15.02 29.56 -12.99
C ALA A 109 15.08 28.03 -13.15
N ASN A 110 15.85 27.34 -12.31
CA ASN A 110 16.01 25.88 -12.33
C ASN A 110 15.04 25.15 -11.38
N SER A 111 14.12 25.87 -10.75
CA SER A 111 13.14 25.28 -9.84
C SER A 111 12.00 24.65 -10.63
N LEU A 112 11.73 23.37 -10.40
CA LEU A 112 10.59 22.68 -10.99
C LEU A 112 9.28 23.24 -10.42
N LYS A 113 8.41 23.79 -11.29
CA LYS A 113 7.07 24.23 -10.90
C LYS A 113 6.18 23.02 -10.59
N THR A 114 5.62 22.98 -9.39
CA THR A 114 4.78 21.87 -8.89
C THR A 114 3.27 22.15 -8.98
N ASP A 115 2.88 23.27 -9.58
CA ASP A 115 1.52 23.82 -9.64
C ASP A 115 0.94 23.85 -11.07
N ASN A 116 1.47 23.02 -11.97
CA ASN A 116 1.07 22.96 -13.36
C ASN A 116 0.64 21.55 -13.79
N LEU A 117 0.05 21.48 -15.00
CA LEU A 117 -0.44 20.22 -15.57
C LEU A 117 0.68 19.20 -15.81
N THR A 118 1.89 19.64 -16.15
CA THR A 118 3.04 18.74 -16.36
C THR A 118 3.39 18.01 -15.08
N PHE A 119 3.50 18.72 -13.96
CA PHE A 119 3.77 18.11 -12.66
C PHE A 119 2.66 17.18 -12.22
N MET A 120 1.39 17.58 -12.41
CA MET A 120 0.24 16.73 -12.13
C MET A 120 0.32 15.40 -12.90
N PHE A 121 0.61 15.44 -14.21
CA PHE A 121 0.73 14.24 -15.03
C PHE A 121 1.88 13.34 -14.57
N VAL A 122 3.05 13.93 -14.33
CA VAL A 122 4.22 13.19 -13.82
C VAL A 122 3.91 12.52 -12.49
N LEU A 123 3.26 13.24 -11.56
CA LEU A 123 2.88 12.70 -10.26
C LEU A 123 1.94 11.50 -10.39
N VAL A 124 0.89 11.62 -11.21
CA VAL A 124 -0.06 10.54 -11.46
C VAL A 124 0.63 9.33 -12.08
N CYS A 125 1.49 9.53 -13.09
CA CYS A 125 2.26 8.45 -13.70
C CYS A 125 3.16 7.72 -12.69
N ILE A 126 3.86 8.46 -11.81
CA ILE A 126 4.71 7.85 -10.77
C ILE A 126 3.88 6.99 -9.82
N ILE A 127 2.69 7.46 -9.41
CA ILE A 127 1.79 6.70 -8.53
C ILE A 127 1.36 5.40 -9.21
N TYR A 128 0.92 5.45 -10.47
CA TYR A 128 0.50 4.26 -11.22
C TYR A 128 1.65 3.29 -11.47
N ILE A 129 2.83 3.77 -11.86
CA ILE A 129 4.00 2.92 -12.09
C ILE A 129 4.39 2.22 -10.79
N PHE A 130 4.42 2.93 -9.67
CA PHE A 130 4.77 2.34 -8.39
C PHE A 130 3.76 1.27 -7.97
N ALA A 131 2.46 1.57 -8.07
CA ALA A 131 1.39 0.62 -7.75
C ALA A 131 1.45 -0.62 -8.67
N ALA A 132 1.59 -0.41 -9.98
CA ALA A 132 1.70 -1.49 -10.95
C ALA A 132 2.91 -2.37 -10.67
N LEU A 133 4.12 -1.81 -10.56
CA LEU A 133 5.33 -2.60 -10.32
C LEU A 133 5.28 -3.39 -8.99
N THR A 134 4.58 -2.87 -7.99
CA THR A 134 4.47 -3.50 -6.67
C THR A 134 3.46 -4.65 -6.66
N PHE A 135 2.30 -4.46 -7.28
CA PHE A 135 1.16 -5.39 -7.14
C PHE A 135 0.83 -6.17 -8.41
N PHE A 136 1.40 -5.83 -9.56
CA PHE A 136 1.11 -6.51 -10.83
C PHE A 136 1.26 -8.03 -10.74
N PRO A 137 2.34 -8.60 -10.17
CA PRO A 137 2.49 -10.06 -10.10
C PRO A 137 1.40 -10.77 -9.28
N VAL A 138 0.85 -10.15 -8.23
CA VAL A 138 -0.20 -10.77 -7.42
C VAL A 138 -1.59 -10.50 -8.00
N LEU A 139 -1.79 -9.35 -8.66
CA LEU A 139 -3.03 -9.03 -9.37
C LEU A 139 -3.22 -9.94 -10.60
N THR A 140 -2.14 -10.32 -11.29
CA THR A 140 -2.19 -11.28 -12.39
C THR A 140 -2.63 -12.66 -11.95
N LEU A 141 -2.29 -13.07 -10.72
CA LEU A 141 -2.66 -14.37 -10.14
C LEU A 141 -4.03 -14.35 -9.43
N SER A 142 -4.67 -13.19 -9.31
CA SER A 142 -5.96 -13.01 -8.64
C SER A 142 -6.98 -12.42 -9.62
N SER A 143 -7.38 -11.16 -9.45
CA SER A 143 -8.51 -10.56 -10.18
C SER A 143 -8.35 -10.54 -11.70
N ILE A 144 -7.12 -10.41 -12.23
CA ILE A 144 -6.89 -10.45 -13.68
C ILE A 144 -7.09 -11.87 -14.21
N ALA A 145 -6.55 -12.89 -13.54
CA ALA A 145 -6.76 -14.28 -13.92
C ALA A 145 -8.25 -14.66 -13.80
N GLU A 146 -8.92 -14.20 -12.75
CA GLU A 146 -10.36 -14.37 -12.60
C GLU A 146 -11.12 -13.78 -13.78
N TYR A 147 -10.87 -12.50 -14.10
CA TYR A 147 -11.53 -11.83 -15.23
C TYR A 147 -11.31 -12.59 -16.54
N LEU A 148 -10.07 -12.98 -16.85
CA LEU A 148 -9.76 -13.71 -18.09
C LEU A 148 -10.41 -15.10 -18.13
N SER A 149 -10.59 -15.76 -16.98
CA SER A 149 -11.24 -17.06 -16.89
C SER A 149 -12.75 -17.01 -17.15
N LEU A 150 -13.40 -15.85 -16.99
CA LEU A 150 -14.84 -15.71 -17.28
C LEU A 150 -15.15 -15.73 -18.80
N TRP A 151 -14.16 -15.45 -19.64
CA TRP A 151 -14.28 -15.43 -21.09
C TRP A 151 -13.85 -16.73 -21.76
N HIS A 152 -13.47 -17.73 -20.97
CA HIS A 152 -13.04 -19.06 -21.39
C HIS A 152 -13.97 -20.13 -20.81
#